data_AF-A0A2A5VCD8-F1
#
_entry.id   AF-A0A2A5VCD8-F1
#
_cell.length_a   1.000
_cell.length_b   1.000
_cell.length_c   1.000
_cell.angle_alpha   90.00
_cell.angle_beta   90.00
_cell.angle_gamma   90.00
#
_symmetry.space_group_name_H-M   'P 1'
#
loop_
_entity.id
_entity.type
_entity.pdbx_description
1 polymer ?
#
loop_
_entity_poly.entity_id
_entity_poly.type
_entity_poly.pdbx_seq_one_letter_code
_entity_poly.pdbx_strand_id
1 'polypeptide(L)' 'MTRLKRAAKAAGIHDVRVNKAGCLDRCEHGISCVVYPNGIWYTIPDDDKAIARIVEHLAEGKAADEFLMVD' A
#
# COMPACT_ATOMS: atom_id res chain seq x y z
N MET A 1 -3.43 3.57 9.36
CA MET A 1 -2.43 2.49 9.14
C MET A 1 -2.65 1.23 9.97
N THR A 2 -3.83 1.05 10.59
CA THR A 2 -4.20 -0.23 11.23
C THR A 2 -4.89 -1.15 10.24
N ARG A 3 -5.62 -0.61 9.25
CA ARG A 3 -6.40 -1.38 8.27
C ARG A 3 -5.53 -2.21 7.33
N LEU A 4 -4.62 -1.60 6.54
CA LEU A 4 -3.75 -2.34 5.61
C LEU A 4 -2.95 -3.46 6.30
N LYS A 5 -2.36 -3.16 7.47
CA LYS A 5 -1.63 -4.16 8.27
C LYS A 5 -2.53 -5.32 8.71
N ARG A 6 -3.77 -5.04 9.15
CA ARG A 6 -4.74 -6.08 9.53
C ARG A 6 -5.20 -6.89 8.32
N ALA A 7 -5.45 -6.22 7.19
CA ALA A 7 -5.92 -6.85 5.96
C ALA A 7 -4.87 -7.81 5.39
N ALA A 8 -3.60 -7.38 5.30
CA ALA A 8 -2.50 -8.24 4.87
C ALA A 8 -2.34 -9.47 5.80
N LYS A 9 -2.45 -9.28 7.12
CA LYS A 9 -2.42 -10.40 8.07
C LYS A 9 -3.61 -11.35 7.90
N ALA A 10 -4.81 -10.81 7.68
CA ALA A 10 -6.02 -11.60 7.46
C ALA A 10 -5.98 -12.39 6.14
N ALA A 11 -5.29 -11.86 5.13
CA ALA A 11 -5.02 -12.53 3.86
C ALA A 11 -3.92 -13.59 3.93
N GLY A 12 -3.33 -13.85 5.11
CA GLY A 12 -2.29 -14.88 5.28
C GLY A 12 -0.92 -14.48 4.72
N ILE A 13 -0.68 -13.18 4.49
CA ILE A 13 0.61 -12.68 4.02
C ILE A 13 1.57 -12.61 5.22
N HIS A 14 2.62 -13.44 5.21
CA HIS A 14 3.54 -13.62 6.33
C HIS A 14 4.97 -13.14 6.05
N ASP A 15 5.32 -12.97 4.79
CA ASP A 15 6.63 -12.55 4.29
C ASP A 15 6.73 -11.05 3.99
N VAL A 16 5.61 -10.32 4.08
CA VAL A 16 5.56 -8.86 3.91
C VAL A 16 5.43 -8.15 5.25
N ARG A 17 6.26 -7.11 5.46
CA ARG A 17 6.17 -6.22 6.63
C ARG A 17 5.44 -4.92 6.28
N VAL A 18 4.31 -4.68 6.93
CA VAL A 18 3.60 -3.38 6.89
C VAL A 18 3.92 -2.58 8.16
N ASN A 19 4.58 -1.42 8.01
CA ASN A 19 4.93 -0.52 9.11
C ASN A 19 4.49 0.92 8.87
N LYS A 20 4.52 1.72 9.94
CA LYS A 20 4.41 3.18 9.85
C LYS A 20 5.75 3.79 9.46
N ALA A 21 5.71 4.72 8.51
CA ALA A 21 6.83 5.60 8.18
C ALA A 21 6.54 7.04 8.66
N GLY A 22 7.61 7.83 8.76
CA GLY A 22 7.52 9.29 8.90
C GLY A 22 7.24 9.96 7.56
N CYS A 23 7.63 11.23 7.42
CA CYS A 23 7.54 11.93 6.13
C CYS A 23 8.37 11.20 5.07
N LEU A 24 7.79 11.03 3.88
CA LEU A 24 8.44 10.47 2.70
C LEU A 24 8.64 11.53 1.59
N ASP A 25 8.52 12.81 1.94
CA ASP A 25 8.68 13.96 1.03
C ASP A 25 7.70 13.99 -0.16
N ARG A 26 6.53 13.37 0.01
CA ARG A 26 5.46 13.28 -1.00
C ARG A 26 4.13 13.83 -0.48
N CYS A 27 4.19 14.93 0.27
CA CYS A 27 3.02 15.50 0.95
C CYS A 27 1.90 15.90 -0.02
N GLU A 28 2.25 16.45 -1.19
CA GLU A 28 1.30 16.96 -2.18
C GLU A 28 0.47 15.86 -2.85
N HIS A 29 0.96 14.62 -2.84
CA HIS A 29 0.30 13.45 -3.41
C HIS A 29 -0.17 12.45 -2.34
N GLY A 30 -0.12 12.84 -1.06
CA GLY A 30 -0.42 11.99 0.09
C GLY A 30 -1.89 11.54 0.16
N ILE A 31 -2.23 10.47 0.89
CA ILE A 31 -1.41 9.67 1.82
C ILE A 31 -0.49 8.72 1.05
N SER A 32 0.82 8.91 1.20
CA SER A 32 1.85 8.16 0.48
C SER A 32 2.17 6.81 1.11
N CYS A 33 2.21 5.76 0.29
CA CYS A 33 2.72 4.44 0.64
C CYS A 33 3.68 3.95 -0.45
N VAL A 34 4.77 3.31 -0.05
CA VAL A 34 5.76 2.75 -0.98
C VAL A 34 5.93 1.25 -0.71
N VAL A 35 5.93 0.47 -1.78
CA VAL A 35 6.13 -0.99 -1.74
C VAL A 35 7.50 -1.33 -2.33
N TYR A 36 8.34 -1.96 -1.51
CA TYR A 36 9.65 -2.48 -1.89
C TYR A 36 9.60 -3.99 -2.13
N PRO A 37 10.48 -4.54 -3.00
CA PRO A 37 11.65 -3.91 -3.62
C PRO A 37 11.36 -3.08 -4.88
N ASN A 38 10.16 -3.17 -5.46
CA ASN A 38 9.82 -2.57 -6.75
C ASN A 38 9.79 -1.03 -6.76
N GLY A 39 9.71 -0.37 -5.60
CA GLY A 39 9.64 1.08 -5.51
C GLY A 39 8.30 1.64 -6.02
N ILE A 40 7.22 0.87 -5.88
CA ILE A 40 5.89 1.28 -6.35
C ILE A 40 5.26 2.21 -5.32
N TRP A 41 4.80 3.37 -5.76
CA TRP A 41 4.15 4.37 -4.93
C TRP A 41 2.64 4.36 -5.11
N TYR A 42 1.92 4.40 -4.00
CA TYR A 42 0.47 4.48 -3.95
C TYR A 42 0.02 5.72 -3.17
N THR A 43 -1.04 6.34 -3.67
CA THR A 43 -1.90 7.19 -2.84
C THR A 43 -2.97 6.28 -2.24
N ILE A 44 -2.97 6.13 -0.91
CA ILE A 44 -3.91 5.23 -0.21
C ILE A 44 -5.03 6.05 0.43
N PRO A 45 -6.19 6.21 -0.23
CA PRO A 45 -7.38 6.75 0.42
C PRO A 45 -7.86 5.80 1.52
N ASP A 46 -8.63 6.32 2.48
CA ASP A 46 -9.34 5.49 3.47
C ASP A 46 -10.57 4.83 2.81
N ASP A 47 -10.30 3.93 1.86
CA ASP A 47 -11.28 3.20 1.05
C ASP A 47 -10.96 1.70 1.08
N ASP A 48 -11.99 0.88 1.28
CA ASP A 48 -11.88 -0.57 1.37
C ASP A 48 -11.43 -1.17 0.02
N LYS A 49 -11.81 -0.57 -1.11
CA LYS A 49 -11.35 -1.00 -2.43
C LYS A 49 -9.84 -0.80 -2.57
N ALA A 50 -9.32 0.36 -2.19
CA ALA A 50 -7.88 0.63 -2.21
C ALA A 50 -7.09 -0.36 -1.35
N ILE A 51 -7.58 -0.64 -0.13
CA ILE A 51 -6.95 -1.62 0.75
C ILE A 51 -6.95 -3.01 0.14
N ALA A 52 -8.08 -3.48 -0.40
CA ALA A 52 -8.19 -4.80 -1.01
C ALA A 52 -7.22 -4.96 -2.19
N ARG A 53 -7.17 -3.97 -3.09
CA ARG A 53 -6.31 -3.99 -4.28
C ARG A 53 -4.83 -3.95 -3.93
N ILE A 54 -4.44 -3.19 -2.91
CA ILE A 54 -3.05 -3.19 -2.43
C ILE A 54 -2.70 -4.52 -1.75
N VAL A 55 -3.63 -5.16 -1.03
CA VAL A 55 -3.39 -6.51 -0.47
C VAL A 55 -3.23 -7.56 -1.58
N GLU A 56 -4.02 -7.49 -2.66
CA GLU A 56 -3.82 -8.32 -3.85
C GLU A 56 -2.44 -8.10 -4.47
N HIS A 57 -1.98 -6.84 -4.55
CA HIS A 57 -0.62 -6.53 -4.99
C HIS A 57 0.43 -7.21 -4.11
N LEU A 58 0.27 -7.17 -2.79
CA LEU A 58 1.21 -7.81 -1.86
C LEU A 58 1.19 -9.34 -1.96
N ALA A 59 0.07 -9.95 -2.34
CA ALA A 59 -0.07 -11.41 -2.44
C ALA A 59 0.35 -11.96 -3.81
N GLU A 60 0.00 -11.27 -4.90
CA GLU A 60 0.15 -11.77 -6.27
C GLU A 60 1.19 -11.00 -7.11
N GLY A 61 1.72 -9.89 -6.59
CA GLY A 61 2.66 -9.03 -7.32
C GLY A 61 2.02 -8.20 -8.44
N LYS A 62 0.69 -8.13 -8.52
CA LYS A 62 -0.04 -7.31 -9.50
C LYS A 62 -0.32 -5.92 -8.94
N ALA A 63 0.27 -4.89 -9.55
CA ALA A 63 0.08 -3.51 -9.09
C ALA A 63 -1.40 -3.09 -9.14
N ALA A 64 -1.78 -2.21 -8.20
CA ALA A 64 -3.10 -1.58 -8.18
C ALA A 64 -3.04 -0.26 -8.97
N ASP A 65 -2.99 -0.38 -10.30
CA ASP A 65 -2.72 0.73 -11.23
C ASP A 65 -3.60 1.97 -10.98
N GLU A 66 -4.84 1.75 -10.55
CA GLU A 66 -5.81 2.82 -10.28
C GLU A 66 -5.46 3.70 -9.06
N PHE A 67 -4.54 3.25 -8.20
CA PHE A 67 -4.09 3.96 -6.99
C PHE A 67 -2.63 4.37 -7.05
N LEU A 68 -1.96 4.17 -8.20
CA LEU A 68 -0.57 4.58 -8.36
C LEU A 68 -0.46 6.09 -8.16
N MET A 69 0.53 6.48 -7.36
CA MET A 69 0.92 7.87 -7.22
C MET A 69 1.58 8.30 -8.53
N VAL A 70 0.94 9.22 -9.23
CA VAL A 70 1.49 9.88 -10.42
C VAL A 70 2.16 11.18 -9.97
N ASP A 71 3.37 11.44 -10.50
CA ASP A 71 4.03 12.74 -10.35
C ASP A 71 3.21 13.86 -11.01
#